data_AF-A0AAV9ZVQ8-F1
#
_entry.id   AF-A0AAV9ZVQ8-F1
#
_cell.length_a   1.000
_cell.length_b   1.000
_cell.length_c   1.000
_cell.angle_alpha   90.00
_cell.angle_beta   90.00
_cell.angle_gamma   90.00
#
_symmetry.space_group_name_H-M   'P 1'
#
loop_
_entity.id
_entity.type
_entity.pdbx_description
1 polymer ?
#
loop_
_entity_poly.entity_id
_entity_poly.type
_entity_poly.pdbx_seq_one_letter_code
_entity_poly.pdbx_strand_id
1 'polypeptide(L)'
;GEQVFSRRNSIGGNSHIQFQDPETNTIQTGFIDEIWQIPIEGHLRTFILVQKHKVLPAVLLAKTPYPSFPLFQSTGVDAAKSDRFCIIEPWHILTHLTTYRCCKRTYGIN
;
A
#
# COMPACT_ATOMS: atom_id res chain seq x y z
N GLY A 1 12.12 17.93 -6.04
CA GLY A 1 11.23 18.23 -4.91
C GLY A 1 11.49 17.22 -3.83
N GLU A 2 11.56 17.66 -2.57
CA GLU A 2 11.79 16.78 -1.43
C GLU A 2 10.59 15.82 -1.27
N GLN A 3 10.82 14.52 -1.41
CA GLN A 3 9.77 13.51 -1.25
C GLN A 3 9.58 13.23 0.25
N VAL A 4 8.46 13.69 0.81
CA VAL A 4 8.12 13.50 2.22
C VAL A 4 7.33 12.19 2.38
N PHE A 5 8.00 11.13 2.83
CA PHE A 5 7.36 9.87 3.19
C PHE A 5 6.93 9.89 4.66
N SER A 6 5.70 9.46 4.93
CA SER A 6 5.17 9.40 6.29
C SER A 6 5.01 7.95 6.72
N ARG A 7 5.52 7.61 7.91
CA ARG A 7 5.30 6.30 8.52
C ARG A 7 3.85 6.18 8.95
N ARG A 8 3.35 4.97 9.13
CA ARG A 8 1.98 4.71 9.60
C ARG A 8 1.58 5.48 10.87
N ASN A 9 2.53 5.77 11.76
CA ASN A 9 2.27 6.49 13.01
C ASN A 9 2.19 8.03 12.84
N SER A 10 2.55 8.56 11.68
CA SER A 10 2.37 9.98 11.32
C SER A 10 1.21 10.08 10.33
N ILE A 11 0.07 10.67 10.77
CA ILE A 11 -1.12 11.05 9.97
C ILE A 11 -1.37 10.09 8.79
N GLY A 12 -2.10 8.99 9.04
CA GLY A 12 -2.17 7.77 8.20
C GLY A 12 -2.51 7.91 6.71
N GLY A 13 -2.81 9.10 6.18
CA GLY A 13 -3.09 9.34 4.77
C GLY A 13 -1.90 9.15 3.83
N ASN A 14 -0.67 9.39 4.28
CA ASN A 14 0.52 9.38 3.40
C ASN A 14 1.33 8.08 3.44
N SER A 15 0.93 7.11 4.26
CA SER A 15 1.67 5.85 4.39
C SER A 15 1.29 4.82 3.33
N HIS A 16 0.10 4.92 2.73
CA HIS A 16 -0.36 3.99 1.72
C HIS A 16 0.25 4.31 0.37
N ILE A 17 0.73 3.29 -0.34
CA ILE A 17 1.47 3.43 -1.59
C ILE A 17 1.11 2.33 -2.58
N GLN A 18 1.23 2.67 -3.86
CA GLN A 18 1.38 1.72 -4.96
C GLN A 18 2.86 1.67 -5.33
N PHE A 19 3.40 0.47 -5.48
CA PHE A 19 4.83 0.28 -5.72
C PHE A 19 5.08 -0.94 -6.61
N GLN A 20 6.24 -0.96 -7.25
CA GLN A 20 6.74 -2.13 -7.97
C GLN A 20 7.53 -3.01 -7.00
N ASP A 21 7.07 -4.23 -6.79
CA ASP A 21 7.76 -5.20 -5.94
C ASP A 21 9.04 -5.69 -6.63
N PRO A 22 10.24 -5.47 -6.05
CA PRO A 22 11.50 -5.82 -6.69
C PRO A 22 11.73 -7.34 -6.81
N GLU A 23 11.09 -8.16 -5.96
CA GLU A 23 11.26 -9.63 -6.00
C GLU A 23 10.42 -10.26 -7.11
N THR A 24 9.19 -9.78 -7.27
CA THR A 24 8.22 -10.37 -8.21
C THR A 24 8.06 -9.58 -9.51
N ASN A 25 8.60 -8.36 -9.54
CA ASN A 25 8.44 -7.40 -10.62
C ASN A 25 6.97 -7.05 -10.92
N THR A 26 6.09 -7.17 -9.93
CA THR A 26 4.66 -6.89 -10.06
C THR A 26 4.26 -5.61 -9.34
N ILE A 27 3.20 -4.94 -9.81
CA ILE A 27 2.63 -3.78 -9.12
C ILE A 27 1.81 -4.27 -7.94
N GLN A 28 2.13 -3.75 -6.76
CA GLN A 28 1.49 -4.08 -5.49
C GLN A 28 1.04 -2.81 -4.77
N THR A 29 0.24 -2.99 -3.73
CA THR A 29 -0.14 -1.90 -2.82
C THR A 29 0.10 -2.30 -1.38
N GLY A 30 0.37 -1.32 -0.52
CA GLY A 30 0.64 -1.55 0.89
C GLY A 30 0.77 -0.24 1.63
N PHE A 31 1.30 -0.32 2.84
CA PHE A 31 1.64 0.87 3.62
C PHE A 31 3.08 0.79 4.13
N ILE A 32 3.71 1.96 4.20
CA ILE A 32 5.04 2.17 4.76
C ILE A 32 4.95 1.91 6.27
N ASP A 33 5.57 0.81 6.69
CA ASP A 33 5.67 0.43 8.08
C ASP A 33 6.86 1.16 8.73
N GLU A 34 8.04 1.04 8.12
CA GLU A 34 9.27 1.68 8.58
C GLU A 34 10.10 2.23 7.41
N ILE A 35 10.93 3.23 7.72
CA ILE A 35 11.92 3.78 6.79
C ILE A 35 13.27 3.71 7.49
N TRP A 36 14.22 3.05 6.83
CA TRP A 36 15.58 2.86 7.29
C TRP A 36 16.55 3.61 6.40
N GLN A 37 17.55 4.23 7.00
CA GLN A 37 18.68 4.82 6.29
C GLN A 37 19.93 4.07 6.73
N ILE A 38 20.58 3.40 5.79
CA ILE A 38 21.69 2.49 6.06
C ILE A 38 22.89 2.94 5.23
N PRO A 39 24.06 3.18 5.85
CA PRO A 39 25.27 3.45 5.11
C PRO A 39 25.78 2.16 4.46
N ILE A 40 25.90 2.15 3.13
CA ILE A 40 26.43 1.03 2.33
C ILE A 40 27.47 1.61 1.37
N GLU A 41 28.70 1.10 1.42
CA GLU A 41 29.80 1.53 0.54
C GLU A 41 30.03 3.06 0.56
N GLY A 42 29.96 3.66 1.74
CA GLY A 42 30.14 5.11 1.92
C GLY A 42 28.96 5.98 1.48
N HIS A 43 27.86 5.37 1.01
CA HIS A 43 26.65 6.08 0.59
C HIS A 43 25.49 5.78 1.53
N LEU A 44 24.75 6.81 1.94
CA LEU A 44 23.52 6.62 2.71
C LEU A 44 22.40 6.17 1.77
N ARG A 45 21.95 4.91 1.91
CA ARG A 45 20.82 4.37 1.15
C ARG A 45 19.56 4.36 2.00
N THR A 46 18.42 4.58 1.37
CA THR A 46 17.11 4.55 2.04
C THR A 46 16.38 3.27 1.65
N PHE A 47 15.97 2.50 2.65
CA PHE A 47 15.13 1.31 2.50
C PHE A 47 13.80 1.56 3.19
N ILE A 48 12.73 1.01 2.62
CA ILE A 48 11.36 1.20 3.06
C ILE A 48 10.78 -0.19 3.29
N LEU A 49 10.42 -0.48 4.53
CA LEU A 49 9.68 -1.68 4.88
C LEU A 49 8.20 -1.43 4.60
N VAL A 50 7.63 -2.22 3.71
CA VAL A 50 6.23 -2.11 3.31
C VAL A 50 5.48 -3.34 3.77
N GLN A 51 4.39 -3.12 4.51
CA GLN A 51 3.41 -4.18 4.79
C GLN A 51 2.37 -4.18 3.67
N LYS A 52 2.28 -5.28 2.93
CA LYS A 52 1.39 -5.39 1.76
C LYS A 52 -0.07 -5.30 2.20
N HIS A 53 -0.94 -4.71 1.38
CA HIS A 53 -2.37 -4.79 1.64
C HIS A 53 -2.85 -6.23 1.55
N LYS A 54 -3.76 -6.59 2.45
CA LYS A 54 -4.40 -7.90 2.40
C LYS A 54 -5.47 -7.87 1.31
N VAL A 55 -5.40 -8.84 0.40
CA VAL A 55 -6.36 -8.97 -0.70
C VAL A 55 -7.74 -9.28 -0.12
N LEU A 56 -8.75 -8.53 -0.58
CA LEU A 56 -10.14 -8.83 -0.26
C LEU A 56 -10.59 -10.07 -1.06
N PRO A 57 -11.23 -11.08 -0.44
CA PRO A 57 -11.73 -12.24 -1.16
C PRO A 57 -12.62 -11.86 -2.35
N ALA A 58 -12.45 -12.53 -3.49
CA ALA A 58 -13.15 -12.20 -4.74
C ALA A 58 -14.68 -12.13 -4.58
N VAL A 59 -15.26 -13.03 -3.77
CA VAL A 59 -16.70 -13.06 -3.46
C VAL A 59 -17.17 -11.78 -2.76
N LEU A 60 -16.33 -11.17 -1.91
CA LEU A 60 -16.64 -9.91 -1.25
C LEU A 60 -16.36 -8.73 -2.15
N LEU A 61 -15.25 -8.76 -2.91
CA LEU A 61 -14.92 -7.72 -3.88
C LEU A 61 -16.00 -7.58 -4.96
N ALA A 62 -16.60 -8.68 -5.40
CA ALA A 62 -17.70 -8.69 -6.36
C ALA A 62 -18.98 -8.00 -5.84
N LYS A 63 -19.12 -7.80 -4.52
CA LYS A 63 -20.24 -7.02 -3.95
C LYS A 63 -20.00 -5.52 -4.03
N THR A 64 -18.75 -5.10 -4.21
CA THR A 64 -18.38 -3.68 -4.37
C THR A 64 -18.68 -3.22 -5.80
N PRO A 65 -18.91 -1.92 -6.04
CA PRO A 65 -19.15 -1.40 -7.39
C PRO A 65 -17.87 -1.36 -8.24
N TYR A 66 -16.68 -1.38 -7.63
CA TYR A 66 -15.41 -1.08 -8.29
C TYR A 66 -15.07 -1.98 -9.49
N PRO A 67 -15.32 -3.31 -9.48
CA PRO A 67 -15.08 -4.16 -10.65
C PRO A 67 -15.88 -3.72 -11.89
N SER A 68 -17.04 -3.08 -11.71
CA SER A 68 -17.88 -2.56 -12.79
C SER A 68 -17.45 -1.17 -13.29
N PHE A 69 -16.56 -0.48 -12.57
CA PHE A 69 -16.13 0.88 -12.89
C PHE A 69 -14.59 1.01 -12.90
N PRO A 70 -13.90 0.39 -13.87
CA PRO A 70 -12.43 0.36 -13.93
C PRO A 70 -11.79 1.75 -14.05
N LEU A 71 -12.52 2.74 -14.59
CA LEU A 71 -12.06 4.11 -14.75
C LEU A 71 -11.81 4.82 -13.42
N PHE A 72 -12.39 4.35 -12.30
CA PHE A 72 -12.13 4.92 -10.98
C PHE A 72 -10.78 4.51 -10.39
N GLN A 73 -10.05 3.58 -11.01
CA GLN A 73 -8.75 3.09 -10.54
C GLN A 73 -8.73 2.75 -9.03
N SER A 74 -9.87 2.28 -8.55
CA SER A 74 -10.15 2.03 -7.14
C SER A 74 -10.44 0.55 -6.95
N THR A 75 -10.06 0.00 -5.81
CA THR A 75 -10.33 -1.40 -5.47
C THR A 75 -10.55 -1.57 -3.98
N GLY A 76 -11.20 -2.68 -3.61
CA GLY A 76 -11.38 -3.06 -2.22
C GLY A 76 -10.17 -3.85 -1.70
N VAL A 77 -9.69 -3.49 -0.52
CA VAL A 77 -8.71 -4.27 0.25
C VAL A 77 -9.32 -4.64 1.60
N ASP A 78 -8.85 -5.73 2.19
CA ASP A 78 -9.24 -6.09 3.55
C ASP A 78 -8.62 -5.08 4.53
N ALA A 79 -9.42 -4.62 5.50
CA ALA A 79 -8.98 -3.67 6.51
C ALA A 79 -8.02 -4.30 7.53
N ALA A 80 -8.01 -5.64 7.64
CA ALA A 80 -7.02 -6.36 8.41
C ALA A 80 -5.65 -6.29 7.73
N LYS A 81 -4.60 -6.22 8.55
CA LYS A 81 -3.24 -6.26 8.05
C LYS A 81 -2.93 -7.61 7.43
N SER A 82 -2.09 -7.62 6.39
CA SER A 82 -1.46 -8.86 5.95
C SER A 82 -0.30 -9.22 6.86
N ASP A 83 0.14 -10.46 6.81
CA ASP A 83 1.40 -10.96 7.38
C ASP A 83 2.58 -10.84 6.39
N ARG A 84 2.35 -10.20 5.23
CA ARG A 84 3.33 -10.13 4.13
C ARG A 84 4.03 -8.78 4.11
N PHE A 85 5.34 -8.83 4.12
CA PHE A 85 6.21 -7.68 4.05
C PHE A 85 7.10 -7.75 2.80
N CYS A 86 7.58 -6.61 2.35
CA CYS A 86 8.68 -6.51 1.39
C CYS A 86 9.51 -5.26 1.70
N ILE A 87 10.79 -5.32 1.35
CA ILE A 87 11.70 -4.18 1.43
C ILE A 87 11.83 -3.59 0.03
N ILE A 88 11.64 -2.28 -0.08
CA ILE A 88 11.81 -1.53 -1.32
C ILE A 88 12.71 -0.32 -1.09
N GLU A 89 13.27 0.23 -2.15
CA GLU A 89 13.90 1.56 -2.16
C GLU A 89 12.95 2.63 -2.75
N PRO A 90 13.16 3.94 -2.50
CA PRO A 90 12.21 5.00 -2.87
C PRO A 90 11.74 5.01 -4.33
N TRP A 91 12.62 4.68 -5.29
CA TRP A 91 12.27 4.69 -6.71
C TRP A 91 11.28 3.58 -7.12
N HIS A 92 11.05 2.59 -6.26
CA HIS A 92 10.01 1.59 -6.49
C HIS A 92 8.61 2.12 -6.19
N ILE A 93 8.48 3.25 -5.47
CA ILE A 93 7.19 3.86 -5.18
C ILE A 93 6.69 4.59 -6.43
N LEU A 94 5.52 4.17 -6.91
CA LEU A 94 4.88 4.77 -8.08
C LEU A 94 4.01 5.96 -7.69
N THR A 95 3.20 5.80 -6.63
CA THR A 95 2.33 6.87 -6.13
C THR A 95 1.87 6.60 -4.69
N HIS A 96 1.44 7.65 -4.01
CA HIS A 96 0.71 7.55 -2.75
C HIS A 96 -0.77 7.28 -3.01
N LEU A 97 -1.37 6.46 -2.16
CA LEU A 97 -2.78 6.07 -2.25
C LEU A 97 -3.56 6.71 -1.11
N THR A 98 -4.79 7.13 -1.43
CA THR A 98 -5.77 7.50 -0.40
C THR A 98 -6.64 6.29 -0.10
N THR A 99 -6.87 6.01 1.18
CA THR A 99 -7.76 4.94 1.62
C THR A 99 -8.98 5.53 2.33
N TYR A 100 -10.14 4.94 2.07
CA TYR A 100 -11.38 5.29 2.77
C TYR A 100 -11.92 4.05 3.47
N ARG A 101 -12.12 4.14 4.79
CA ARG A 101 -12.66 3.03 5.56
C ARG A 101 -14.15 2.90 5.27
N CYS A 102 -14.53 1.76 4.72
CA CYS A 102 -15.92 1.44 4.47
C CYS A 102 -16.68 1.29 5.81
N CYS A 103 -17.85 1.90 5.94
CA CYS A 103 -18.73 1.71 7.09
C CYS A 103 -19.22 0.26 7.16
N LYS A 104 -19.45 -0.27 8.36
CA LYS A 104 -19.97 -1.64 8.55
C LYS A 104 -21.25 -1.84 7.72
N ARG A 105 -21.39 -3.02 7.09
CA ARG A 105 -22.54 -3.43 6.25
C ARG A 105 -22.67 -2.71 4.90
N THR A 106 -21.78 -1.79 4.56
CA THR A 106 -21.75 -1.23 3.20
C THR A 106 -21.45 -2.36 2.21
N TYR A 107 -22.22 -2.44 1.14
CA TYR A 107 -22.16 -3.53 0.15
C TYR A 107 -22.37 -4.94 0.74
N GLY A 108 -22.92 -5.07 1.95
CA GLY A 108 -23.08 -6.36 2.62
C GLY A 108 -21.75 -7.04 2.98
N ILE A 109 -20.71 -6.24 3.22
CA ILE A 109 -19.38 -6.66 3.69
C ILE A 109 -19.25 -6.26 5.17
N ASN A 110 -18.82 -7.21 6.01
CA ASN A 110 -18.63 -7.02 7.46
C ASN A 110 -17.15 -6.93 7.80
#